data_AF-A0A7S1WGH4-F1
#
_entry.id   AF-A0A7S1WGH4-F1
#
_cell.length_a   1.000
_cell.length_b   1.000
_cell.length_c   1.000
_cell.angle_alpha   90.00
_cell.angle_beta   90.00
_cell.angle_gamma   90.00
#
_symmetry.space_group_name_H-M   'P 1'
#
loop_
_entity.id
_entity.type
_entity.pdbx_description
1 polymer ?
#
loop_
_entity_poly.entity_id
_entity_poly.type
_entity_poly.pdbx_seq_one_letter_code
_entity_poly.pdbx_strand_id
1 'polypeptide(L)'
;ESELDRLRLLARTAGVCAEVAEERRRSRQAMAELGVPASTLESDVVGEAEIAKGVSTTIAEIDRCRTELDFLCEHLAEEARDRTPAASAREPGAEGAAQGSAAASSSEGSAPPDSEGAAGGEACSG
;
A
#
# COMPACT_ATOMS: atom_id res chain seq x y z
N GLU A 1 5.84 -4.84 18.73
CA GLU A 1 5.19 -4.31 17.52
C GLU A 1 5.50 -5.23 16.35
N SER A 2 4.59 -5.37 15.39
CA SER A 2 4.87 -6.16 14.19
C SER A 2 5.65 -5.32 13.17
N GLU A 3 6.55 -5.95 12.41
CA GLU A 3 7.33 -5.25 11.37
C GLU A 3 6.42 -4.61 10.30
N LEU A 4 5.25 -5.21 10.05
CA LEU A 4 4.22 -4.65 9.19
C LEU A 4 3.68 -3.31 9.73
N ASP A 5 3.50 -3.17 11.04
CA ASP A 5 3.03 -1.92 11.64
C ASP A 5 4.10 -0.83 11.59
N ARG A 6 5.38 -1.20 11.75
CA ARG A 6 6.52 -0.30 11.54
C ARG A 6 6.56 0.22 10.10
N LEU A 7 6.46 -0.67 9.11
CA LEU A 7 6.47 -0.30 7.69
C LEU A 7 5.25 0.56 7.31
N ARG A 8 4.07 0.25 7.83
CA ARG A 8 2.86 1.07 7.63
C ARG A 8 3.03 2.47 8.22
N LEU A 9 3.61 2.58 9.41
CA LEU A 9 3.90 3.87 10.03
C LEU A 9 4.90 4.66 9.17
N LEU A 10 5.99 4.04 8.76
CA LEU A 10 7.01 4.64 7.90
C LEU A 10 6.41 5.13 6.57
N ALA A 11 5.58 4.33 5.91
CA ALA A 11 4.90 4.72 4.67
C ALA A 11 3.99 5.94 4.86
N ARG A 12 3.20 6.00 5.95
CA ARG A 12 2.38 7.17 6.27
C ARG A 12 3.24 8.41 6.55
N THR A 13 4.30 8.26 7.33
CA THR A 13 5.22 9.36 7.63
C THR A 13 5.88 9.89 6.37
N ALA A 14 6.31 9.01 5.45
CA ALA A 14 6.86 9.41 4.16
C ALA A 14 5.84 10.19 3.32
N GLY A 15 4.56 9.79 3.34
CA GLY A 15 3.47 10.52 2.70
C GLY A 15 3.32 11.95 3.25
N VAL A 16 3.23 12.10 4.58
CA VAL A 16 3.16 13.42 5.24
C VAL A 16 4.38 14.28 4.90
N CYS A 17 5.57 13.70 4.92
CA CYS A 17 6.80 14.39 4.54
C CYS A 17 6.78 14.87 3.08
N ALA A 18 6.22 14.09 2.16
CA ALA A 18 6.06 14.49 0.76
C ALA A 18 5.07 15.67 0.61
N GLU A 19 3.95 15.64 1.34
CA GLU A 19 2.98 16.75 1.35
C GLU A 19 3.60 18.05 1.87
N VAL A 20 4.36 17.98 2.96
CA VAL A 20 5.07 19.14 3.53
C VAL A 20 6.11 19.68 2.55
N ALA A 21 6.88 18.81 1.88
CA ALA A 21 7.85 19.24 0.88
C ALA A 21 7.17 19.95 -0.30
N GLU A 22 6.02 19.46 -0.75
CA GLU A 22 5.20 20.06 -1.79
C GLU A 22 4.64 21.43 -1.38
N GLU A 23 4.09 21.54 -0.18
CA GLU A 23 3.60 22.80 0.37
C GLU A 23 4.71 23.85 0.47
N ARG A 24 5.88 23.46 1.00
CA ARG A 24 7.01 24.37 1.11
C ARG A 24 7.54 24.82 -0.25
N ARG A 25 7.54 23.93 -1.25
CA ARG A 25 7.86 24.29 -2.63
C ARG A 25 6.92 25.37 -3.18
N ARG A 26 5.61 25.22 -2.98
CA ARG A 26 4.61 26.22 -3.38
C ARG A 26 4.81 27.53 -2.62
N SER A 27 5.08 27.46 -1.32
CA SER A 27 5.35 28.64 -0.48
C SER A 27 6.56 29.42 -0.99
N ARG A 28 7.67 28.75 -1.33
CA ARG A 28 8.84 29.42 -1.92
C ARG A 28 8.55 30.08 -3.25
N GLN A 29 7.76 29.43 -4.11
CA GLN A 29 7.36 30.02 -5.39
C GLN A 29 6.53 31.29 -5.16
N ALA A 30 5.54 31.25 -4.28
CA ALA A 30 4.74 32.43 -3.92
C ALA A 30 5.58 33.56 -3.31
N MET A 31 6.53 33.23 -2.43
CA MET A 31 7.43 34.23 -1.84
C MET A 31 8.38 34.85 -2.88
N ALA A 32 8.86 34.06 -3.84
CA ALA A 32 9.67 34.57 -4.93
C ALA A 32 8.87 35.53 -5.83
N GLU A 33 7.59 35.24 -6.10
CA GLU A 33 6.67 36.13 -6.83
C GLU A 33 6.44 37.45 -6.09
N LEU A 34 6.45 37.43 -4.75
CA LEU A 34 6.37 38.62 -3.89
C LEU A 34 7.71 39.36 -3.76
N GLY A 35 8.77 38.89 -4.41
CA GLY A 35 10.11 39.51 -4.39
C GLY A 35 10.88 39.26 -3.09
N VAL A 36 10.46 38.30 -2.26
CA VAL A 36 11.17 37.91 -1.04
C VAL A 36 12.44 37.15 -1.42
N PRO A 37 13.63 37.58 -0.97
CA PRO A 37 14.89 36.90 -1.28
C PRO A 37 14.95 35.50 -0.67
N ALA A 38 15.43 34.51 -1.43
CA ALA A 38 15.59 33.14 -0.93
C ALA A 38 16.51 33.03 0.31
N SER A 39 17.40 34.01 0.53
CA SER A 39 18.25 34.08 1.72
C SER A 39 17.47 34.26 3.03
N THR A 40 16.23 34.76 2.99
CA THR A 40 15.38 34.83 4.19
C THR A 40 14.76 33.47 4.53
N LEU A 41 14.96 32.45 3.69
CA LEU A 41 14.36 31.11 3.78
C LEU A 41 15.41 30.00 3.99
N GLU A 42 16.62 30.32 4.43
CA GLU A 42 17.69 29.32 4.66
C GLU A 42 17.24 28.18 5.60
N SER A 43 16.51 28.51 6.66
CA SER A 43 15.96 27.49 7.59
C SER A 43 14.96 26.56 6.91
N ASP A 44 14.23 27.04 5.90
CA ASP A 44 13.27 26.22 5.16
C ASP A 44 13.97 25.28 4.20
N VAL A 45 15.04 25.75 3.54
CA VAL A 45 15.86 24.94 2.63
C VAL A 45 16.54 23.79 3.35
N VAL A 46 17.08 24.02 4.56
CA VAL A 46 17.72 22.95 5.37
C VAL A 46 16.68 21.93 5.82
N GLY A 47 15.53 22.37 6.36
CA GLY A 47 14.47 21.46 6.79
C GLY A 47 13.93 20.59 5.66
N GLU A 48 13.83 21.13 4.44
CA GLU A 48 13.43 20.34 3.27
C GLU A 48 14.46 19.29 2.84
N ALA A 49 15.75 19.62 2.93
CA ALA A 49 16.79 18.64 2.64
C ALA A 49 16.74 17.46 3.63
N GLU A 50 16.45 17.73 4.91
CA GLU A 50 16.26 16.71 5.93
C GLU A 50 15.02 15.85 5.67
N ILE A 51 13.89 16.48 5.31
CA ILE A 51 12.66 15.78 4.92
C ILE A 51 12.92 14.89 3.70
N ALA A 52 13.56 15.42 2.65
CA ALA A 52 13.87 14.67 1.43
C ALA A 52 14.78 13.47 1.71
N LYS A 53 15.78 13.64 2.59
CA LYS A 53 16.66 12.56 3.04
C LYS A 53 15.89 11.51 3.83
N GLY A 54 15.00 11.92 4.73
CA GLY A 54 14.14 11.03 5.50
C GLY A 54 13.25 10.17 4.60
N VAL A 55 12.53 10.81 3.67
CA VAL A 55 11.68 10.13 2.69
C VAL A 55 12.47 9.14 1.85
N SER A 56 13.61 9.56 1.31
CA SER A 56 14.47 8.70 0.47
C SER A 56 14.96 7.47 1.24
N THR A 57 15.33 7.66 2.50
CA THR A 57 15.76 6.56 3.39
C THR A 57 14.61 5.59 3.66
N THR A 58 13.41 6.11 3.91
CA THR A 58 12.22 5.28 4.12
C THR A 58 11.84 4.47 2.87
N ILE A 59 11.90 5.06 1.68
CA ILE A 59 11.63 4.35 0.43
C ILE A 59 12.64 3.21 0.24
N ALA A 60 13.94 3.48 0.45
CA ALA A 60 14.97 2.46 0.34
C ALA A 60 14.76 1.29 1.32
N GLU A 61 14.28 1.58 2.53
CA GLU A 61 13.92 0.55 3.52
C GLU A 61 12.75 -0.32 3.03
N ILE A 62 11.71 0.30 2.48
CA ILE A 62 10.54 -0.40 1.93
C ILE A 62 10.97 -1.30 0.75
N ASP A 63 11.82 -0.80 -0.15
CA ASP A 63 12.33 -1.57 -1.29
C ASP A 63 13.18 -2.76 -0.85
N ARG A 64 13.99 -2.59 0.20
CA ARG A 64 14.75 -3.70 0.80
C ARG A 64 13.80 -4.76 1.37
N CYS A 65 12.83 -4.36 2.18
CA CYS A 65 11.86 -5.27 2.77
C CYS A 65 11.04 -6.01 1.71
N ARG A 66 10.70 -5.35 0.60
CA ARG A 66 10.03 -5.99 -0.54
C ARG A 66 10.91 -7.08 -1.14
N THR A 67 12.18 -6.79 -1.40
CA THR A 67 13.13 -7.76 -1.97
C THR A 67 13.32 -8.98 -1.05
N GLU A 68 13.43 -8.75 0.25
CA GLU A 68 13.52 -9.83 1.26
C GLU A 68 12.25 -10.69 1.28
N LEU A 69 11.07 -10.07 1.16
CA LEU A 69 9.78 -10.77 1.07
C LEU A 69 9.65 -11.61 -0.20
N ASP A 70 10.02 -11.06 -1.35
CA ASP A 70 10.00 -11.76 -2.64
C ASP A 70 10.90 -13.01 -2.57
N PHE A 71 12.12 -12.86 -2.06
CA PHE A 71 13.04 -13.98 -1.84
C PHE A 71 12.47 -15.05 -0.90
N LEU A 72 11.86 -14.63 0.22
CA LEU A 72 11.24 -15.57 1.16
C LEU A 72 10.07 -16.32 0.52
N CYS A 73 9.27 -15.66 -0.30
CA CYS A 73 8.14 -16.27 -1.00
C CYS A 73 8.61 -17.29 -2.03
N GLU A 74 9.67 -16.98 -2.79
CA GLU A 74 10.31 -17.92 -3.71
C GLU A 74 10.84 -19.15 -2.97
N HIS A 75 11.57 -18.95 -1.88
CA HIS A 75 12.14 -20.04 -1.09
C HIS A 75 11.06 -20.96 -0.49
N LEU A 76 10.00 -20.38 0.09
CA LEU A 76 8.88 -21.16 0.62
C LEU A 76 8.13 -21.92 -0.49
N ALA A 77 8.01 -21.34 -1.69
CA ALA A 77 7.40 -22.01 -2.83
C ALA A 77 8.26 -23.18 -3.33
N GLU A 78 9.59 -23.06 -3.32
CA GLU A 78 10.52 -24.15 -3.62
C GLU A 78 10.41 -25.28 -2.59
N GLU A 79 10.47 -24.94 -1.29
CA GLU A 79 10.30 -25.94 -0.24
C GLU A 79 8.96 -26.66 -0.34
N ALA A 80 7.87 -25.96 -0.68
CA ALA A 80 6.56 -26.58 -0.87
C ALA A 80 6.56 -27.56 -2.06
N ARG A 81 7.27 -27.26 -3.16
CA ARG A 81 7.43 -28.17 -4.30
C ARG A 81 8.22 -29.40 -3.91
N ASP A 82 9.34 -29.23 -3.22
CA ASP A 82 10.21 -30.34 -2.80
C ASP A 82 9.55 -31.26 -1.78
N ARG A 83 8.67 -30.71 -0.93
CA ARG A 83 7.87 -31.46 0.04
C ARG A 83 6.62 -32.09 -0.58
N THR A 84 6.28 -31.79 -1.82
CA THR A 84 5.17 -32.46 -2.54
C THR A 84 5.74 -33.70 -3.21
N PRO A 85 5.61 -34.92 -2.63
CA PRO A 85 6.02 -36.12 -3.33
C PRO A 85 5.20 -36.22 -4.62
N ALA A 86 5.88 -36.50 -5.74
CA ALA A 86 5.27 -36.70 -7.04
C ALA A 86 4.11 -37.72 -6.92
N ALA A 87 2.89 -37.21 -6.87
CA ALA A 87 1.68 -38.01 -7.01
C ALA A 87 1.56 -38.40 -8.49
N SER A 88 2.42 -39.31 -8.94
CA SER A 88 2.28 -39.99 -10.23
C SER A 88 3.19 -41.21 -10.28
N ALA A 89 2.63 -42.39 -10.05
CA ALA A 89 2.60 -43.45 -11.08
C ALA A 89 1.93 -44.74 -10.56
N ARG A 90 0.64 -44.97 -10.90
CA ARG A 90 0.16 -46.18 -11.61
C ARG A 90 -1.37 -46.17 -11.86
N GLU A 91 -1.72 -45.65 -13.05
CA GLU A 91 -2.48 -46.27 -14.16
C GLU A 91 -3.95 -46.78 -13.99
N PRO A 92 -4.72 -46.79 -15.11
CA PRO A 92 -6.18 -46.73 -15.18
C PRO A 92 -6.84 -48.12 -15.25
N GLY A 93 -8.04 -48.26 -14.68
CA GLY A 93 -8.82 -49.50 -14.75
C GLY A 93 -10.31 -49.33 -14.50
N ALA A 94 -11.07 -49.42 -15.59
CA ALA A 94 -12.43 -49.96 -15.74
C ALA A 94 -13.60 -49.44 -14.86
N GLU A 95 -14.52 -48.76 -15.55
CA GLU A 95 -15.98 -48.99 -15.58
C GLU A 95 -16.71 -49.43 -14.31
N GLY A 96 -17.62 -48.57 -13.84
CA GLY A 96 -18.67 -48.92 -12.90
C GLY A 96 -19.69 -47.79 -12.80
N ALA A 97 -20.67 -47.79 -13.69
CA ALA A 97 -21.82 -46.90 -13.69
C ALA A 97 -22.66 -47.04 -12.40
N ALA A 98 -23.16 -45.93 -11.85
CA ALA A 98 -24.55 -45.82 -11.41
C ALA A 98 -24.92 -44.37 -11.06
N GLN A 99 -26.06 -43.98 -11.61
CA GLN A 99 -26.80 -42.75 -11.43
C GLN A 99 -27.09 -42.39 -9.97
N GLY A 100 -27.17 -41.08 -9.70
CA GLY A 100 -27.74 -40.51 -8.48
C GLY A 100 -28.03 -39.02 -8.65
N SER A 101 -29.11 -38.72 -9.37
CA SER A 101 -29.72 -37.40 -9.50
C SER A 101 -30.25 -36.91 -8.15
N ALA A 102 -29.93 -35.66 -7.76
CA ALA A 102 -30.88 -34.77 -7.09
C ALA A 102 -30.39 -33.31 -7.12
N ALA A 103 -31.25 -32.46 -7.67
CA ALA A 103 -31.14 -31.01 -7.69
C ALA A 103 -31.68 -30.38 -6.38
N ALA A 104 -31.11 -29.23 -6.00
CA ALA A 104 -31.76 -28.09 -5.33
C ALA A 104 -30.71 -26.96 -5.30
N SER A 105 -30.81 -25.86 -6.06
CA SER A 105 -31.81 -24.79 -6.08
C SER A 105 -32.05 -24.16 -4.72
N SER A 106 -31.36 -23.03 -4.46
CA SER A 106 -31.85 -21.86 -3.72
C SER A 106 -30.89 -20.70 -4.07
N SER A 107 -31.24 -19.75 -4.94
CA SER A 107 -32.07 -18.55 -4.70
C SER A 107 -31.53 -17.75 -3.51
N GLU A 108 -30.91 -16.57 -3.67
CA GLU A 108 -31.44 -15.25 -4.04
C GLU A 108 -31.06 -14.28 -2.90
N GLY A 109 -30.82 -13.00 -3.21
CA GLY A 109 -30.69 -11.93 -2.21
C GLY A 109 -29.49 -11.02 -2.47
N SER A 110 -29.55 -10.16 -3.49
CA SER A 110 -30.06 -8.78 -3.40
C SER A 110 -29.13 -7.80 -2.68
N ALA A 111 -28.43 -7.04 -3.53
CA ALA A 111 -28.17 -5.59 -3.54
C ALA A 111 -27.75 -4.82 -2.27
N PRO A 112 -26.77 -3.90 -2.39
CA PRO A 112 -26.51 -2.83 -1.43
C PRO A 112 -27.51 -1.67 -1.62
N PRO A 113 -27.85 -0.90 -0.57
CA PRO A 113 -28.38 0.44 -0.77
C PRO A 113 -27.25 1.47 -0.86
N ASP A 114 -27.44 2.32 -1.86
CA ASP A 114 -26.78 3.60 -2.13
C ASP A 114 -26.91 4.62 -1.00
N SER A 115 -26.17 5.75 -1.19
CA SER A 115 -26.57 7.12 -0.82
C SER A 115 -26.52 7.47 0.68
N GLU A 116 -26.25 8.68 1.15
CA GLU A 116 -26.02 10.03 0.62
C GLU A 116 -25.62 10.91 1.83
N GLY A 117 -25.04 12.09 1.60
CA GLY A 117 -24.83 13.13 2.64
C GLY A 117 -23.46 13.78 2.51
N ALA A 118 -23.20 14.69 1.56
CA ALA A 118 -23.78 16.02 1.39
C ALA A 118 -23.54 16.97 2.58
N ALA A 119 -22.65 17.93 2.34
CA ALA A 119 -22.76 19.37 2.62
C ALA A 119 -22.80 19.91 4.07
N GLY A 120 -22.11 21.04 4.24
CA GLY A 120 -22.19 21.98 5.37
C GLY A 120 -20.80 22.22 5.97
N GLY A 121 -20.08 23.30 5.71
CA GLY A 121 -20.51 24.67 5.44
C GLY A 121 -20.33 25.51 6.71
N GLU A 122 -19.61 26.64 6.56
CA GLU A 122 -19.64 27.81 7.46
C GLU A 122 -19.15 27.62 8.91
N ALA A 123 -18.59 28.60 9.60
CA ALA A 123 -18.17 29.97 9.31
C ALA A 123 -17.29 30.43 10.50
N CYS A 124 -16.60 31.54 10.26
CA CYS A 124 -16.07 32.50 11.21
C CYS A 124 -16.72 32.55 12.60
N SER A 125 -15.89 32.73 13.63
CA SER A 125 -16.04 33.65 14.78
C SER A 125 -14.88 33.35 15.73
N GLY A 126 -14.00 34.24 16.15
CA GLY A 126 -13.84 35.69 16.03
C GLY A 126 -12.58 36.06 16.81
#